data_AF-A0A178AMR1-F1
#
_entry.id   AF-A0A178AMR1-F1
#
_cell.length_a   1.000
_cell.length_b   1.000
_cell.length_c   1.000
_cell.angle_alpha   90.00
_cell.angle_beta   90.00
_cell.angle_gamma   90.00
#
_symmetry.space_group_name_H-M   'P 1'
#
loop_
_entity.id
_entity.type
_entity.pdbx_description
1 polymer ?
#
loop_
_entity_poly.entity_id
_entity_poly.type
_entity_poly.pdbx_seq_one_letter_code
_entity_poly.pdbx_strand_id
1 'polypeptide(L)'
;MYFSTTLLLSLAATALALPRPQDAAAPAAAGSKKNTYLATCTSRGLLDSDTASAVIYYNGPATSRTSPSDIGVVAEPATKWEGVTRRVTLTDGRFTSSIAAGADDLPKSQIAGSAKLGSEDFICFVDGSSTFKFREGLLGLRETTCKADYWCASTSVGGS
;
A
#
# COMPACT_ATOMS: atom_id res chain seq x y z
N MET A 1 -4.08 -41.55 67.56
CA MET A 1 -4.54 -42.17 66.30
C MET A 1 -5.29 -41.10 65.52
N TYR A 2 -4.57 -40.40 64.63
CA TYR A 2 -4.78 -40.34 63.16
C TYR A 2 -6.16 -39.76 62.75
N PHE A 3 -6.23 -38.46 62.42
CA PHE A 3 -6.19 -37.82 61.06
C PHE A 3 -7.41 -38.26 60.20
N SER A 4 -8.21 -37.41 59.53
CA SER A 4 -7.88 -36.25 58.69
C SER A 4 -9.15 -35.50 58.27
N THR A 5 -9.15 -34.19 58.39
CA THR A 5 -10.04 -33.25 57.69
C THR A 5 -9.38 -32.88 56.36
N THR A 6 -9.96 -33.32 55.23
CA THR A 6 -9.50 -32.91 53.90
C THR A 6 -9.96 -31.50 53.57
N LEU A 7 -9.05 -30.54 53.75
CA LEU A 7 -9.15 -29.16 53.29
C LEU A 7 -8.92 -29.13 51.77
N LEU A 8 -9.92 -28.69 51.00
CA LEU A 8 -9.79 -28.44 49.56
C LEU A 8 -8.96 -27.17 49.35
N LEU A 9 -7.70 -27.33 48.92
CA LEU A 9 -6.85 -26.23 48.44
C LEU A 9 -7.40 -25.69 47.11
N SER A 10 -7.87 -24.45 47.11
CA SER A 10 -8.11 -23.67 45.90
C SER A 10 -6.77 -23.13 45.37
N LEU A 11 -6.32 -23.68 44.25
CA LEU A 11 -5.19 -23.15 43.48
C LEU A 11 -5.62 -21.85 42.79
N ALA A 12 -5.18 -20.70 43.32
CA ALA A 12 -5.25 -19.42 42.63
C ALA A 12 -4.16 -19.37 41.56
N ALA A 13 -4.55 -19.53 40.29
CA ALA A 13 -3.67 -19.31 39.15
C ALA A 13 -3.58 -17.80 38.86
N THR A 14 -2.50 -17.16 39.30
CA THR A 14 -2.13 -15.81 38.92
C THR A 14 -1.63 -15.80 37.47
N ALA A 15 -2.53 -15.46 36.54
CA ALA A 15 -2.18 -15.20 35.16
C ALA A 15 -1.41 -13.87 35.06
N LEU A 16 -0.10 -13.96 34.81
CA LEU A 16 0.73 -12.84 34.38
C LEU A 16 0.25 -12.37 33.00
N ALA A 17 -0.48 -11.25 32.96
CA ALA A 17 -0.83 -10.57 31.72
C ALA A 17 0.43 -9.94 31.11
N LEU A 18 1.06 -10.65 30.17
CA LEU A 18 2.05 -10.07 29.28
C LEU A 18 1.36 -9.00 28.40
N PRO A 19 1.84 -7.75 28.35
CA PRO A 19 1.33 -6.77 27.39
C PRO A 19 1.63 -7.28 25.97
N ARG A 20 0.58 -7.50 25.18
CA ARG A 20 0.73 -7.84 23.76
C ARG A 20 1.45 -6.71 23.03
N PRO A 21 2.50 -6.99 22.24
CA PRO A 21 3.08 -6.00 21.35
C PRO A 21 2.10 -5.69 20.21
N GLN A 22 1.86 -4.39 20.04
CA GLN A 22 1.65 -3.72 18.75
C GLN A 22 0.36 -4.02 17.97
N ASP A 23 -0.74 -3.40 18.43
CA ASP A 23 -1.60 -2.66 17.51
C ASP A 23 -0.96 -1.29 17.24
N ALA A 24 0.19 -1.29 16.57
CA ALA A 24 0.64 -0.09 15.87
C ALA A 24 -0.23 0.04 14.61
N ALA A 25 -1.50 0.41 14.80
CA ALA A 25 -2.31 0.94 13.72
C ALA A 25 -1.49 2.05 13.07
N ALA A 26 -1.12 1.90 11.79
CA ALA A 26 -0.25 2.81 11.06
C ALA A 26 -0.67 4.27 11.31
N PRO A 27 0.01 5.00 12.21
CA PRO A 27 -0.42 6.34 12.57
C PRO A 27 0.36 7.28 11.65
N ALA A 28 -0.32 7.88 10.67
CA ALA A 28 0.00 9.16 9.98
C ALA A 28 -0.32 9.16 8.48
N ALA A 29 -0.50 8.02 7.81
CA ALA A 29 -0.59 8.02 6.35
C ALA A 29 -1.92 8.60 5.81
N ALA A 30 -3.00 8.59 6.61
CA ALA A 30 -4.32 9.12 6.21
C ALA A 30 -4.39 10.66 6.06
N GLY A 31 -3.31 11.39 6.34
CA GLY A 31 -3.24 12.86 6.21
C GLY A 31 -2.18 13.35 5.23
N SER A 32 -1.54 12.47 4.45
CA SER A 32 -0.45 12.89 3.56
C SER A 32 -0.97 13.78 2.43
N LYS A 33 -0.30 14.91 2.20
CA LYS A 33 -0.64 15.88 1.14
C LYS A 33 -0.49 15.27 -0.26
N LYS A 34 0.37 14.25 -0.40
CA LYS A 34 0.68 13.62 -1.67
C LYS A 34 0.72 12.11 -1.52
N ASN A 35 0.03 11.44 -2.42
CA ASN A 35 -0.19 10.00 -2.38
C ASN A 35 0.10 9.42 -3.75
N THR A 36 0.80 8.29 -3.75
CA THR A 36 1.13 7.59 -4.98
C THR A 36 0.75 6.12 -4.84
N TYR A 37 0.09 5.56 -5.83
CA TYR A 37 -0.34 4.16 -5.84
C TYR A 37 0.43 3.41 -6.91
N LEU A 38 1.12 2.34 -6.49
CA LEU A 38 1.75 1.38 -7.39
C LEU A 38 0.69 0.35 -7.75
N ALA A 39 0.29 0.31 -9.01
CA ALA A 39 -0.87 -0.44 -9.43
C ALA A 39 -0.59 -1.35 -10.61
N THR A 40 -1.29 -2.48 -10.60
CA THR A 40 -1.43 -3.36 -11.75
C THR A 40 -2.76 -3.05 -12.44
N CYS A 41 -2.67 -2.59 -13.67
CA CYS A 41 -3.79 -2.23 -14.53
C CYS A 41 -4.13 -3.35 -15.50
N THR A 42 -5.42 -3.52 -15.78
CA THR A 42 -5.94 -4.43 -16.78
C THR A 42 -6.91 -3.67 -17.68
N SER A 43 -6.62 -3.68 -18.98
CA SER A 43 -7.48 -3.14 -20.03
C SER A 43 -8.16 -4.30 -20.73
N ARG A 44 -9.50 -4.30 -20.78
CA ARG A 44 -10.25 -5.35 -21.47
C ARG A 44 -10.64 -4.89 -22.87
N GLY A 45 -10.24 -5.65 -23.88
CA GLY A 45 -10.81 -5.59 -25.21
C GLY A 45 -11.90 -6.62 -25.41
N LEU A 46 -12.45 -6.68 -26.63
CA LEU A 46 -13.47 -7.66 -26.99
C LEU A 46 -12.90 -9.08 -27.12
N LEU A 47 -11.62 -9.22 -27.47
CA LEU A 47 -10.96 -10.49 -27.78
C LEU A 47 -9.69 -10.72 -26.94
N ASP A 48 -9.22 -9.70 -26.24
CA ASP A 48 -7.93 -9.66 -25.56
C ASP A 48 -8.00 -8.89 -24.23
N SER A 49 -6.99 -9.10 -23.39
CA SER A 49 -6.79 -8.32 -22.17
C SER A 49 -5.32 -7.98 -22.00
N ASP A 50 -5.03 -6.69 -21.90
CA ASP A 50 -3.69 -6.19 -21.70
C ASP A 50 -3.46 -5.84 -20.24
N THR A 51 -2.23 -5.98 -19.77
CA THR A 51 -1.84 -5.62 -18.41
C THR A 51 -0.71 -4.61 -18.41
N ALA A 52 -0.71 -3.69 -17.45
CA ALA A 52 0.33 -2.69 -17.30
C ALA A 52 0.64 -2.45 -15.83
N SER A 53 1.89 -2.17 -15.50
CA SER A 53 2.26 -1.61 -14.20
C SER A 53 2.25 -0.09 -14.30
N ALA A 54 1.49 0.58 -13.46
CA ALA A 54 1.36 2.03 -13.48
C ALA A 54 1.52 2.64 -12.08
N VAL A 55 1.92 3.91 -12.08
CA VAL A 55 2.01 4.76 -10.91
C VAL A 55 0.91 5.80 -11.02
N ILE A 56 -0.01 5.81 -10.07
CA ILE A 56 -1.15 6.74 -10.03
C ILE A 56 -0.88 7.76 -8.93
N TYR A 57 -0.75 9.03 -9.29
CA TYR A 57 -0.39 10.10 -8.37
C TYR A 57 -1.58 10.99 -8.04
N TYR A 58 -1.70 11.35 -6.76
CA TYR A 58 -2.69 12.26 -6.22
C TYR A 58 -2.00 13.33 -5.37
N ASN A 59 -2.18 14.60 -5.72
CA ASN A 59 -1.83 15.73 -4.87
C ASN A 59 -2.95 16.02 -3.85
N GLY A 60 -3.22 15.02 -3.02
CA GLY A 60 -4.23 15.07 -1.96
C GLY A 60 -4.70 13.66 -1.58
N PRO A 61 -5.66 13.55 -0.65
CA PRO A 61 -6.29 12.26 -0.35
C PRO A 61 -7.06 11.75 -1.57
N ALA A 62 -6.85 10.48 -1.94
CA ALA A 62 -7.62 9.85 -2.99
C ALA A 62 -9.03 9.52 -2.48
N THR A 63 -10.04 9.97 -3.21
CA THR A 63 -11.46 9.67 -2.96
C THR A 63 -12.12 9.17 -4.24
N SER A 64 -13.32 8.58 -4.12
CA SER A 64 -14.09 8.12 -5.29
C SER A 64 -14.52 9.23 -6.25
N ARG A 65 -14.39 10.50 -5.86
CA ARG A 65 -14.78 11.67 -6.66
C ARG A 65 -13.59 12.46 -7.23
N THR A 66 -12.36 12.09 -6.85
CA THR A 66 -11.15 12.79 -7.28
C THR A 66 -10.44 12.00 -8.38
N SER A 67 -10.13 12.68 -9.47
CA SER A 67 -9.24 12.15 -10.50
C SER A 67 -7.78 12.22 -10.04
N PRO A 68 -6.91 11.30 -10.51
CA PRO A 68 -5.48 11.43 -10.30
C PRO A 68 -4.95 12.75 -10.82
N SER A 69 -3.93 13.29 -10.16
CA SER A 69 -3.17 14.44 -10.65
C SER A 69 -2.25 14.04 -11.80
N ASP A 70 -1.74 12.81 -11.80
CA ASP A 70 -0.95 12.26 -12.90
C ASP A 70 -0.94 10.72 -12.90
N ILE A 71 -0.61 10.12 -14.04
CA ILE A 71 -0.46 8.68 -14.20
C ILE A 71 0.75 8.38 -15.09
N GLY A 72 1.67 7.55 -14.58
CA GLY A 72 2.84 7.09 -15.33
C GLY A 72 2.83 5.58 -15.54
N VAL A 73 2.98 5.11 -16.78
CA VAL A 73 3.14 3.69 -17.09
C VAL A 73 4.60 3.28 -16.95
N VAL A 74 4.85 2.23 -16.17
CA VAL A 74 6.19 1.69 -15.88
C VAL A 74 6.54 0.56 -16.84
N ALA A 75 5.59 -0.34 -17.10
CA ALA A 75 5.83 -1.52 -17.93
C ALA A 75 4.53 -2.05 -18.54
N GLU A 76 4.65 -2.58 -19.76
CA GLU A 76 3.64 -3.35 -20.48
C GLU A 76 4.35 -4.58 -21.08
N PRO A 77 4.02 -5.83 -20.70
CA PRO A 77 2.97 -6.23 -19.75
C PRO A 77 3.29 -5.87 -18.30
N ALA A 78 2.32 -6.08 -17.40
CA ALA A 78 2.53 -5.83 -15.97
C ALA A 78 3.70 -6.65 -15.41
N THR A 79 4.49 -6.01 -14.56
CA THR A 79 5.65 -6.59 -13.89
C THR A 79 5.57 -6.41 -12.39
N LYS A 80 6.22 -7.33 -11.65
CA LYS A 80 6.32 -7.28 -10.19
C LYS A 80 7.01 -6.00 -9.70
N TRP A 81 6.53 -5.44 -8.60
CA TRP A 81 7.11 -4.26 -7.96
C TRP A 81 8.25 -4.62 -7.00
N GLU A 82 8.19 -5.83 -6.44
CA GLU A 82 9.04 -6.33 -5.37
C GLU A 82 10.46 -6.62 -5.87
N GLY A 83 11.47 -6.30 -5.05
CA GLY A 83 12.87 -6.63 -5.31
C GLY A 83 13.52 -5.87 -6.46
N VAL A 84 12.82 -4.92 -7.09
CA VAL A 84 13.32 -4.15 -8.22
C VAL A 84 13.02 -2.66 -8.04
N THR A 85 14.01 -1.81 -8.30
CA THR A 85 13.76 -0.37 -8.36
C THR A 85 13.03 0.00 -9.65
N ARG A 86 11.80 0.50 -9.53
CA ARG A 86 11.00 0.97 -10.68
C ARG A 86 11.05 2.48 -10.78
N ARG A 87 11.00 2.99 -12.02
CA ARG A 87 11.10 4.43 -12.28
C ARG A 87 10.15 4.83 -13.39
N VAL A 88 9.54 6.00 -13.24
CA VAL A 88 8.71 6.63 -14.27
C VAL A 88 8.79 8.14 -14.10
N THR A 89 8.64 8.89 -15.18
CA THR A 89 8.56 10.35 -15.12
C THR A 89 7.10 10.75 -14.96
N LEU A 90 6.83 11.54 -13.92
CA LEU A 90 5.55 12.22 -13.69
C LEU A 90 5.79 13.74 -13.84
N THR A 91 4.70 14.50 -13.85
CA THR A 91 4.65 15.96 -13.94
C THR A 91 5.43 16.62 -12.80
N ASP A 92 5.32 16.06 -11.59
CA ASP A 92 6.02 16.53 -10.39
C ASP A 92 7.49 16.05 -10.32
N GLY A 93 7.96 15.30 -11.33
CA GLY A 93 9.33 14.87 -11.49
C GLY A 93 9.51 13.36 -11.64
N ARG A 94 10.75 12.90 -11.50
CA ARG A 94 11.07 11.48 -11.62
C ARG A 94 10.62 10.72 -10.38
N PHE A 95 9.66 9.83 -10.56
CA PHE A 95 9.25 8.87 -9.56
C PHE A 95 10.21 7.67 -9.54
N THR A 96 10.59 7.22 -8.35
CA THR A 96 11.39 6.01 -8.13
C THR A 96 10.81 5.25 -6.94
N SER A 97 10.45 3.98 -7.13
CA SER A 97 10.02 3.11 -6.03
C SER A 97 11.01 1.97 -5.80
N SER A 98 11.10 1.55 -4.54
CA SER A 98 11.91 0.42 -4.07
C SER A 98 11.08 -0.38 -3.07
N ILE A 99 10.44 -1.43 -3.56
CA ILE A 99 9.65 -2.35 -2.75
C ILE A 99 10.51 -3.56 -2.37
N ALA A 100 10.49 -3.95 -1.10
CA ALA A 100 11.26 -5.08 -0.62
C ALA A 100 10.85 -6.38 -1.33
N ALA A 101 11.80 -7.28 -1.54
CA ALA A 101 11.49 -8.63 -2.00
C ALA A 101 10.61 -9.35 -0.97
N GLY A 102 9.56 -10.04 -1.40
CA GLY A 102 8.60 -10.72 -0.52
C GLY A 102 7.59 -9.79 0.17
N ALA A 103 7.49 -8.52 -0.25
CA ALA A 103 6.51 -7.61 0.30
C ALA A 103 5.05 -7.99 -0.05
N ASP A 104 4.85 -8.85 -1.04
CA ASP A 104 3.57 -9.43 -1.43
C ASP A 104 3.00 -10.39 -0.38
N ASP A 105 3.85 -10.98 0.47
CA ASP A 105 3.45 -11.84 1.59
C ASP A 105 3.10 -11.04 2.87
N LEU A 106 3.35 -9.73 2.87
CA LEU A 106 3.08 -8.90 4.04
C LEU A 106 1.58 -8.62 4.21
N PRO A 107 1.08 -8.57 5.46
CA PRO A 107 -0.28 -8.13 5.72
C PRO A 107 -0.55 -6.71 5.22
N LYS A 108 -1.81 -6.44 4.86
CA LYS A 108 -2.26 -5.09 4.50
C LYS A 108 -1.83 -4.05 5.55
N SER A 109 -1.48 -2.86 5.07
CA SER A 109 -1.01 -1.72 5.88
C SER A 109 0.36 -1.90 6.54
N GLN A 110 1.07 -3.01 6.28
CA GLN A 110 2.48 -3.12 6.65
C GLN A 110 3.37 -2.34 5.67
N ILE A 111 4.52 -1.88 6.17
CA ILE A 111 5.51 -1.18 5.36
C ILE A 111 6.15 -2.18 4.40
N ALA A 112 5.98 -1.92 3.10
CA ALA A 112 6.50 -2.74 2.00
C ALA A 112 7.80 -2.18 1.41
N GLY A 113 8.06 -0.88 1.58
CA GLY A 113 9.25 -0.24 1.03
C GLY A 113 9.16 1.29 1.05
N SER A 114 9.89 1.91 0.14
CA SER A 114 9.94 3.37 0.01
C SER A 114 9.86 3.81 -1.45
N ALA A 115 9.51 5.07 -1.64
CA ALA A 115 9.54 5.72 -2.94
C ALA A 115 10.00 7.17 -2.83
N LYS A 116 10.31 7.76 -3.96
CA LYS A 116 10.74 9.15 -4.10
C LYS A 116 10.12 9.77 -5.35
N LEU A 117 9.63 10.99 -5.23
CA LEU A 117 9.13 11.79 -6.36
C LEU A 117 9.90 13.11 -6.38
N GLY A 118 10.82 13.26 -7.33
CA GLY A 118 11.72 14.41 -7.35
C GLY A 118 12.60 14.45 -6.09
N SER A 119 12.38 15.43 -5.23
CA SER A 119 13.06 15.56 -3.92
C SER A 119 12.27 15.00 -2.74
N GLU A 120 11.01 14.60 -2.95
CA GLU A 120 10.09 14.23 -1.88
C GLU A 120 10.10 12.72 -1.62
N ASP A 121 10.25 12.34 -0.35
CA ASP A 121 10.32 10.94 0.08
C ASP A 121 8.94 10.41 0.51
N PHE A 122 8.71 9.12 0.26
CA PHE A 122 7.45 8.42 0.50
C PHE A 122 7.72 7.07 1.18
N ILE A 123 6.81 6.65 2.04
CA ILE A 123 6.77 5.29 2.60
C ILE A 123 5.64 4.52 1.95
N CYS A 124 5.95 3.33 1.45
CA CYS A 124 5.01 2.47 0.76
C CYS A 124 4.51 1.37 1.69
N PHE A 125 3.20 1.21 1.71
CA PHE A 125 2.47 0.21 2.47
C PHE A 125 1.77 -0.77 1.54
N VAL A 126 1.57 -2.00 1.99
CA VAL A 126 0.71 -2.96 1.29
C VAL A 126 -0.71 -2.43 1.27
N ASP A 127 -1.29 -2.27 0.09
CA ASP A 127 -2.69 -1.84 -0.05
C ASP A 127 -3.58 -3.00 -0.53
N GLY A 128 -3.22 -3.60 -1.68
CA GLY A 128 -3.83 -4.80 -2.23
C GLY A 128 -5.34 -4.76 -2.46
N SER A 129 -6.00 -3.61 -2.36
CA SER A 129 -7.47 -3.53 -2.30
C SER A 129 -8.08 -2.29 -2.96
N SER A 130 -7.36 -1.18 -2.99
CA SER A 130 -7.79 0.04 -3.69
C SER A 130 -7.87 -0.23 -5.18
N THR A 131 -9.00 0.15 -5.78
CA THR A 131 -9.26 -0.07 -7.20
C THR A 131 -9.64 1.25 -7.86
N PHE A 132 -8.97 1.57 -8.96
CA PHE A 132 -9.19 2.74 -9.79
C PHE A 132 -9.78 2.31 -11.13
N LYS A 133 -10.83 2.99 -11.57
CA LYS A 133 -11.49 2.70 -12.85
C LYS A 133 -11.41 3.91 -13.76
N PHE A 134 -10.83 3.71 -14.92
CA PHE A 134 -10.67 4.73 -15.95
C PHE A 134 -11.58 4.36 -17.12
N ARG A 135 -12.74 5.01 -17.20
CA ARG A 135 -13.75 4.74 -18.23
C ARG A 135 -13.27 5.08 -19.64
N GLU A 136 -12.42 6.07 -19.76
CA GLU A 136 -11.75 6.45 -21.01
C GLU A 136 -10.38 5.78 -21.16
N GLY A 137 -10.00 4.91 -20.21
CA GLY A 137 -8.70 4.24 -20.17
C GLY A 137 -7.57 5.05 -19.57
N LEU A 138 -6.47 4.37 -19.28
CA LEU A 138 -5.27 5.01 -18.71
C LEU A 138 -4.59 5.98 -19.68
N LEU A 139 -4.75 5.74 -20.99
CA LEU A 139 -4.14 6.47 -22.11
C LEU A 139 -5.17 6.85 -23.20
N GLY A 140 -6.47 6.86 -22.90
CA GLY A 140 -7.52 7.14 -23.89
C GLY A 140 -7.94 5.94 -24.76
N LEU A 141 -7.49 4.72 -24.43
CA LEU A 141 -7.56 3.58 -25.36
C LEU A 141 -8.75 2.64 -25.11
N ARG A 142 -9.02 2.21 -23.86
CA ARG A 142 -10.08 1.24 -23.47
C ARG A 142 -10.39 1.35 -21.98
N GLU A 143 -11.56 0.90 -21.52
CA GLU A 143 -11.84 0.85 -20.07
C GLU A 143 -10.72 0.07 -19.35
N THR A 144 -10.04 0.76 -18.43
CA THR A 144 -8.92 0.21 -17.67
C THR A 144 -9.29 0.16 -16.20
N THR A 145 -9.12 -1.00 -15.57
CA THR A 145 -9.22 -1.15 -14.11
C THR A 145 -7.83 -1.37 -13.54
N CYS A 146 -7.43 -0.55 -12.57
CA CYS A 146 -6.15 -0.67 -11.88
C CYS A 146 -6.38 -1.04 -10.42
N LYS A 147 -5.72 -2.11 -9.98
CA LYS A 147 -5.66 -2.50 -8.58
C LYS A 147 -4.34 -2.00 -8.00
N ALA A 148 -4.41 -1.22 -6.92
CA ALA A 148 -3.21 -0.85 -6.19
C ALA A 148 -2.65 -2.06 -5.45
N ASP A 149 -1.40 -2.36 -5.72
CA ASP A 149 -0.60 -3.34 -4.99
C ASP A 149 -0.06 -2.66 -3.72
N TYR A 150 0.46 -1.44 -3.89
CA TYR A 150 1.02 -0.63 -2.80
C TYR A 150 0.53 0.80 -2.83
N TRP A 151 0.42 1.39 -1.65
CA TRP A 151 0.15 2.81 -1.46
C TRP A 151 1.34 3.49 -0.78
N CYS A 152 1.89 4.50 -1.42
CA CYS A 152 2.99 5.30 -0.94
C CYS A 152 2.49 6.68 -0.48
N ALA A 153 2.68 6.98 0.80
CA ALA A 153 2.33 8.27 1.39
C ALA A 153 3.59 9.13 1.55
N SER A 154 3.50 10.41 1.18
CA SER A 154 4.62 11.35 1.38
C SER A 154 4.90 11.52 2.87
N THR A 155 6.18 11.53 3.22
CA THR A 155 6.68 11.82 4.58
C THR A 155 6.89 13.30 4.83
N SER A 156 6.70 14.15 3.82
CA SER A 156 6.84 15.59 3.97
C SER A 156 5.67 16.14 4.80
N VAL A 157 5.89 16.22 6.11
CA VAL A 157 5.00 16.91 7.05
C VAL A 157 5.21 18.42 6.94
N GLY A 158 4.75 19.02 5.84
CA GLY A 158 4.60 20.48 5.68
C GLY A 158 5.71 21.35 6.27
N GLY A 159 6.84 21.48 5.55
CA GLY A 159 7.82 22.53 5.83
C GLY A 159 7.55 23.79 5.01
N SER A 160 7.29 24.90 5.71
CA SER A 160 7.09 26.30 5.28
C SER A 160 5.64 26.75 5.11
#